data_AF-A0A3C1UBU7-F1
#
_entry.id   AF-A0A3C1UBU7-F1
#
_cell.length_a   1.000
_cell.length_b   1.000
_cell.length_c   1.000
_cell.angle_alpha   90.00
_cell.angle_beta   90.00
_cell.angle_gamma   90.00
#
_symmetry.space_group_name_H-M   'P 1'
#
loop_
_entity.id
_entity.type
_entity.pdbx_description
1 polymer ?
#
loop_
_entity_poly.entity_id
_entity_poly.type
_entity_poly.pdbx_seq_one_letter_code
_entity_poly.pdbx_strand_id
1 'polypeptide(L)'
;AIKSKPFLLLAGISGTGKSRIVRELARACWDVDSEEYKAHKPKNFEMVQVKPNWHDSSELIGYVSRIDGVRYVVGPFLKFMVKAIQDPNTPYFLCLDEMNLAPVEQYFAEFLSVVESRKVDKDGNVVTDPLVDYSSTEEYKSLIDQLFCDDAER
;
A
#
# COMPACT_ATOMS: atom_id res chain seq x y z
N ALA A 1 3.66 -15.47 12.75
CA ALA A 1 2.51 -15.27 11.84
C ALA A 1 2.85 -14.31 10.70
N ILE A 2 3.19 -13.04 10.97
CA ILE A 2 3.51 -12.03 9.92
C ILE A 2 4.69 -12.46 9.02
N LYS A 3 5.73 -13.09 9.59
CA LYS A 3 6.88 -13.62 8.84
C LYS A 3 6.54 -14.75 7.84
N SER A 4 5.38 -15.39 7.98
CA SER A 4 4.98 -16.55 7.16
C SER A 4 3.77 -16.29 6.27
N LYS A 5 2.99 -15.23 6.53
CA LYS A 5 1.88 -14.78 5.67
C LYS A 5 1.85 -13.25 5.64
N PRO A 6 2.16 -12.62 4.49
CA PRO A 6 2.26 -11.15 4.39
C PRO A 6 0.90 -10.43 4.36
N PHE A 7 -0.21 -11.16 4.41
CA PHE A 7 -1.55 -10.60 4.58
C PHE A 7 -2.16 -11.12 5.88
N LEU A 8 -2.53 -10.19 6.78
CA LEU A 8 -3.08 -10.49 8.09
C LEU A 8 -4.38 -9.69 8.29
N LEU A 9 -5.47 -10.39 8.57
CA LEU A 9 -6.72 -9.77 9.00
C LEU A 9 -6.76 -9.71 10.53
N LEU A 10 -6.79 -8.50 11.08
CA LEU A 10 -7.00 -8.27 12.50
C LEU A 10 -8.48 -7.98 12.75
N ALA A 11 -9.25 -9.01 13.06
CA ALA A 11 -10.66 -8.88 13.42
C ALA A 11 -10.85 -8.64 14.93
N GLY A 12 -11.85 -7.84 15.28
CA GLY A 12 -12.24 -7.60 16.67
C GLY A 12 -13.11 -6.36 16.83
N ILE A 13 -13.70 -6.19 18.01
CA ILE A 13 -14.59 -5.06 18.33
C ILE A 13 -13.86 -3.73 18.13
N SER A 14 -14.57 -2.68 17.71
CA SER A 14 -13.99 -1.33 17.62
C SER A 14 -13.46 -0.88 18.98
N GLY A 15 -12.40 -0.07 19.00
CA GLY A 15 -11.78 0.42 20.24
C GLY A 15 -10.82 -0.56 20.95
N THR A 16 -10.59 -1.77 20.44
CA THR A 16 -9.62 -2.73 21.03
C THR A 16 -8.16 -2.47 20.66
N GLY A 17 -7.86 -1.35 19.99
CA GLY A 17 -6.49 -0.96 19.67
C GLY A 17 -5.85 -1.72 18.50
N LYS A 18 -6.62 -2.41 17.65
CA LYS A 18 -6.11 -3.16 16.49
C LYS A 18 -5.19 -2.32 15.61
N SER A 19 -5.68 -1.14 15.22
CA SER A 19 -4.94 -0.15 14.41
C SER A 19 -3.68 0.35 15.11
N ARG A 20 -3.70 0.45 16.45
CA ARG A 20 -2.54 0.83 17.27
C ARG A 20 -1.48 -0.26 17.27
N ILE A 21 -1.87 -1.53 17.39
CA ILE A 21 -0.92 -2.66 17.36
C ILE A 21 -0.12 -2.70 16.06
N VAL A 22 -0.76 -2.48 14.90
CA VAL A 22 -0.05 -2.46 13.61
C VAL A 22 0.98 -1.32 13.55
N ARG A 23 0.64 -0.15 14.10
CA ARG A 23 1.57 0.98 14.19
C ARG A 23 2.76 0.68 15.08
N GLU A 24 2.53 0.07 16.25
CA GLU A 24 3.61 -0.28 17.17
C GLU A 24 4.51 -1.40 16.59
N LEU A 25 3.95 -2.32 15.81
CA LEU A 25 4.74 -3.32 15.08
C LEU A 25 5.68 -2.66 14.06
N ALA A 26 5.18 -1.68 13.31
CA ALA A 26 6.01 -0.92 12.37
C ALA A 26 7.10 -0.12 13.09
N ARG A 27 6.76 0.52 14.22
CA ARG A 27 7.71 1.25 15.07
C ARG A 27 8.81 0.35 15.60
N ALA A 28 8.48 -0.87 16.02
CA ALA A 28 9.43 -1.83 16.57
C ALA A 28 10.47 -2.35 15.55
N CYS A 29 10.32 -2.03 14.27
CA CYS A 29 11.35 -2.30 13.25
C CYS A 29 12.53 -1.32 13.30
N TRP A 30 12.44 -0.26 14.11
CA TRP A 30 13.45 0.79 14.19
C TRP A 30 14.18 0.78 15.53
N ASP A 31 15.44 1.23 15.52
CA ASP A 31 16.20 1.45 16.75
C ASP A 31 15.54 2.52 17.62
N VAL A 32 15.55 2.33 18.93
CA VAL A 32 14.85 3.20 19.91
C VAL A 32 15.26 4.68 19.80
N ASP A 33 16.51 4.93 19.40
CA ASP A 33 17.05 6.28 19.27
C ASP A 33 16.80 6.93 17.90
N SER A 34 16.30 6.18 16.92
CA SER A 34 16.00 6.69 15.56
C SER A 34 14.83 7.66 15.52
N GLU A 35 14.80 8.50 14.48
CA GLU A 35 13.69 9.41 14.23
C GLU A 35 12.39 8.65 13.92
N GLU A 36 12.48 7.55 13.17
CA GLU A 36 11.32 6.70 12.86
C GLU A 36 10.70 6.05 14.09
N TYR A 37 11.50 5.65 15.08
CA TYR A 37 10.97 5.11 16.34
C TYR A 37 10.20 6.17 17.12
N LYS A 38 10.74 7.39 17.18
CA LYS A 38 10.16 8.52 17.91
C LYS A 38 8.98 9.18 17.16
N ALA A 39 8.88 8.95 15.86
CA ALA A 39 7.82 9.51 15.03
C ALA A 39 6.43 9.05 15.48
N HIS A 40 5.47 9.98 15.40
CA HIS A 40 4.06 9.65 15.62
C HIS A 40 3.55 8.64 14.58
N LYS A 41 4.02 8.77 13.33
CA LYS A 41 3.75 7.86 12.22
C LYS A 41 5.10 7.46 11.59
N PRO A 42 5.63 6.26 11.88
CA PRO A 42 6.83 5.74 11.22
C PRO A 42 6.64 5.66 9.70
N LYS A 43 7.73 5.83 8.92
CA LYS A 43 7.65 5.84 7.45
C LYS A 43 7.18 4.52 6.84
N ASN A 44 7.44 3.41 7.53
CA ASN A 44 7.03 2.06 7.16
C ASN A 44 5.61 1.69 7.62
N PHE A 45 4.78 2.69 7.94
CA PHE A 45 3.38 2.48 8.33
C PHE A 45 2.43 3.43 7.60
N GLU A 46 1.37 2.88 7.01
CA GLU A 46 0.28 3.63 6.41
C GLU A 46 -1.07 3.12 6.89
N MET A 47 -2.01 4.04 7.09
CA MET A 47 -3.37 3.75 7.53
C MET A 47 -4.34 4.29 6.50
N VAL A 48 -5.10 3.41 5.85
CA VAL A 48 -6.13 3.78 4.88
C VAL A 48 -7.48 3.37 5.45
N GLN A 49 -8.34 4.35 5.70
CA GLN A 49 -9.66 4.10 6.25
C GLN A 49 -10.66 3.91 5.11
N VAL A 50 -11.25 2.71 5.03
CA VAL A 50 -12.30 2.39 4.05
C VAL A 50 -13.54 3.22 4.32
N LYS A 51 -14.21 3.66 3.25
CA LYS A 51 -15.44 4.46 3.32
C LYS A 51 -16.60 3.71 2.68
N PRO A 52 -17.85 3.94 3.14
CA PRO A 52 -19.01 3.21 2.64
C PRO A 52 -19.35 3.50 1.17
N ASN A 53 -18.84 4.60 0.61
CA ASN A 53 -19.01 4.97 -0.79
C ASN A 53 -17.91 4.42 -1.72
N TRP A 54 -17.06 3.51 -1.23
CA TRP A 54 -16.08 2.83 -2.08
C TRP A 54 -16.80 1.81 -2.95
N HIS A 55 -16.71 1.99 -4.26
CA HIS A 55 -17.39 1.16 -5.26
C HIS A 55 -16.43 0.51 -6.27
N ASP A 56 -15.16 0.88 -6.22
CA ASP A 56 -14.06 0.37 -7.03
C ASP A 56 -12.72 0.58 -6.29
N SER A 57 -11.60 0.27 -6.95
CA SER A 57 -10.25 0.41 -6.40
C SER A 57 -9.66 1.82 -6.49
N SER A 58 -10.39 2.81 -7.04
CA SER A 58 -9.85 4.15 -7.35
C SER A 58 -9.31 4.89 -6.12
N GLU A 59 -9.97 4.73 -4.96
CA GLU A 59 -9.56 5.36 -3.70
C GLU A 59 -8.29 4.73 -3.10
N LEU A 60 -8.00 3.48 -3.48
CA LEU A 60 -6.86 2.73 -2.98
C LEU A 60 -5.66 2.86 -3.95
N ILE A 61 -5.87 2.51 -5.21
CA ILE A 61 -4.85 2.39 -6.26
C ILE A 61 -4.71 3.70 -7.04
N GLY A 62 -5.83 4.36 -7.34
CA GLY A 62 -5.86 5.60 -8.09
C GLY A 62 -6.69 5.50 -9.37
N TYR A 63 -6.78 6.60 -10.10
CA TYR A 63 -7.59 6.70 -11.31
C TYR A 63 -7.00 7.70 -12.30
N VAL A 64 -7.44 7.62 -13.55
CA VAL A 64 -7.10 8.60 -14.58
C VAL A 64 -8.04 9.80 -14.47
N SER A 65 -7.47 10.97 -14.24
CA SER A 65 -8.18 12.24 -14.36
C SER A 65 -7.91 12.89 -15.71
N ARG A 66 -8.95 13.52 -16.25
CA ARG A 66 -8.90 14.32 -17.48
C ARG A 66 -9.15 15.80 -17.23
N ILE A 67 -9.21 16.19 -15.96
CA ILE A 67 -9.38 17.58 -15.55
C ILE A 67 -8.00 18.25 -15.63
N ASP A 68 -7.93 19.36 -16.37
CA ASP A 68 -6.68 20.11 -16.63
C ASP A 68 -5.58 19.29 -17.31
N GLY A 69 -5.99 18.36 -18.18
CA GLY A 69 -5.09 17.46 -18.90
C GLY A 69 -5.24 16.01 -18.44
N VAL A 70 -4.51 15.13 -19.10
CA VAL A 70 -4.53 13.69 -18.85
C VAL A 70 -3.46 13.36 -17.81
N ARG A 71 -3.88 12.92 -16.63
CA ARG A 71 -2.95 12.55 -15.55
C ARG A 71 -3.49 11.41 -14.69
N TYR A 72 -2.59 10.64 -14.10
CA TYR A 72 -2.98 9.66 -13.10
C TYR A 72 -3.05 10.32 -11.72
N VAL A 73 -4.10 10.06 -10.96
CA VAL A 73 -4.21 10.46 -9.54
C VAL A 73 -3.82 9.25 -8.70
N VAL A 74 -2.59 9.26 -8.19
CA VAL A 74 -1.99 8.10 -7.51
C VAL A 74 -2.58 7.92 -6.10
N GLY A 75 -3.15 6.74 -5.85
CA GLY A 75 -3.69 6.37 -4.55
C GLY A 75 -2.62 6.11 -3.48
N PRO A 76 -2.99 6.18 -2.19
CA PRO A 76 -2.06 6.01 -1.08
C PRO A 76 -1.41 4.62 -1.05
N PHE A 77 -2.09 3.59 -1.57
CA PHE A 77 -1.59 2.22 -1.62
C PHE A 77 -0.37 2.09 -2.53
N LEU A 78 -0.44 2.63 -3.76
CA LEU A 78 0.67 2.60 -4.71
C LEU A 78 1.90 3.35 -4.17
N LYS A 79 1.69 4.55 -3.63
CA LYS A 79 2.77 5.35 -3.01
C LYS A 79 3.46 4.59 -1.89
N PHE A 80 2.69 3.90 -1.05
CA PHE A 80 3.24 3.14 0.07
C PHE A 80 4.00 1.89 -0.39
N MET A 81 3.53 1.19 -1.42
CA MET A 81 4.25 0.06 -2.00
C MET A 81 5.58 0.47 -2.62
N VAL A 82 5.65 1.63 -3.29
CA VAL A 82 6.92 2.09 -3.87
C VAL A 82 7.96 2.38 -2.80
N LYS A 83 7.56 2.95 -1.65
CA LYS A 83 8.46 3.08 -0.50
C LYS A 83 9.02 1.73 -0.04
N ALA A 84 8.19 0.69 0.00
CA ALA A 84 8.62 -0.65 0.36
C ALA A 84 9.56 -1.28 -0.69
N ILE A 85 9.33 -1.00 -1.98
CA ILE A 85 10.21 -1.45 -3.07
C ILE A 85 11.59 -0.77 -2.99
N GLN A 86 11.63 0.51 -2.64
CA GLN A 86 12.87 1.29 -2.48
C GLN A 86 13.63 0.96 -1.19
N ASP A 87 12.98 0.33 -0.20
CA ASP A 87 13.54 -0.04 1.10
C ASP A 87 13.25 -1.51 1.45
N PRO A 88 13.84 -2.47 0.70
CA PRO A 88 13.50 -3.89 0.79
C PRO A 88 13.94 -4.57 2.11
N ASN A 89 14.84 -3.93 2.86
CA ASN A 89 15.34 -4.47 4.14
C ASN A 89 14.42 -4.16 5.32
N THR A 90 13.48 -3.23 5.14
CA THR A 90 12.56 -2.79 6.18
C THR A 90 11.17 -3.37 5.92
N PRO A 91 10.51 -3.99 6.91
CA PRO A 91 9.12 -4.39 6.76
C PRO A 91 8.17 -3.18 6.73
N TYR A 92 7.30 -3.11 5.72
CA TYR A 92 6.25 -2.09 5.57
C TYR A 92 4.87 -2.64 5.94
N PHE A 93 4.09 -1.84 6.67
CA PHE A 93 2.79 -2.21 7.20
C PHE A 93 1.70 -1.25 6.72
N LEU A 94 0.86 -1.71 5.79
CA LEU A 94 -0.34 -0.99 5.40
C LEU A 94 -1.54 -1.57 6.14
N CYS A 95 -2.26 -0.72 6.86
CA CYS A 95 -3.46 -1.09 7.59
C CYS A 95 -4.69 -0.52 6.89
N LEU A 96 -5.55 -1.41 6.37
CA LEU A 96 -6.89 -1.05 5.91
C LEU A 96 -7.83 -1.08 7.11
N ASP A 97 -8.28 0.09 7.59
CA ASP A 97 -9.20 0.18 8.71
C ASP A 97 -10.66 0.21 8.24
N GLU A 98 -11.56 -0.27 9.09
CA GLU A 98 -13.01 -0.30 8.84
C GLU A 98 -13.36 -0.99 7.50
N MET A 99 -12.61 -2.04 7.13
CA MET A 99 -12.77 -2.79 5.87
C MET A 99 -14.19 -3.29 5.60
N ASN A 100 -14.99 -3.45 6.65
CA ASN A 100 -16.37 -3.90 6.60
C ASN A 100 -17.37 -2.81 6.15
N LEU A 101 -16.94 -1.55 5.97
CA LEU A 101 -17.83 -0.47 5.55
C LEU A 101 -18.22 -0.54 4.06
N ALA A 102 -17.43 -1.21 3.23
CA ALA A 102 -17.73 -1.48 1.83
C ALA A 102 -17.41 -2.95 1.49
N PRO A 103 -18.03 -3.55 0.45
CA PRO A 103 -17.67 -4.88 -0.01
C PRO A 103 -16.19 -4.93 -0.39
N VAL A 104 -15.41 -5.78 0.28
CA VAL A 104 -13.94 -5.83 0.13
C VAL A 104 -13.53 -6.14 -1.31
N GLU A 105 -14.34 -6.93 -2.01
CA GLU A 105 -14.13 -7.31 -3.39
C GLU A 105 -14.24 -6.12 -4.35
N GLN A 106 -14.92 -5.03 -3.98
CA GLN A 106 -15.05 -3.86 -4.87
C GLN A 106 -13.75 -3.06 -4.95
N TYR A 107 -13.06 -2.86 -3.81
CA TYR A 107 -11.89 -1.97 -3.76
C TYR A 107 -10.56 -2.72 -3.66
N PHE A 108 -10.57 -4.00 -3.31
CA PHE A 108 -9.36 -4.76 -3.00
C PHE A 108 -9.12 -5.97 -3.92
N ALA A 109 -10.06 -6.32 -4.80
CA ALA A 109 -9.96 -7.51 -5.64
C ALA A 109 -8.73 -7.52 -6.56
N GLU A 110 -8.35 -6.38 -7.15
CA GLU A 110 -7.16 -6.30 -8.00
C GLU A 110 -5.89 -6.71 -7.25
N PHE A 111 -5.73 -6.24 -6.00
CA PHE A 111 -4.61 -6.65 -5.18
C PHE A 111 -4.68 -8.13 -4.77
N LEU A 112 -5.86 -8.65 -4.41
CA LEU A 112 -6.04 -10.07 -4.09
C LEU A 112 -5.62 -10.96 -5.27
N SER A 113 -6.04 -10.60 -6.49
CA SER A 113 -5.67 -11.31 -7.72
C SER A 113 -4.16 -11.30 -7.95
N VAL A 114 -3.49 -10.14 -7.76
CA VAL A 114 -2.03 -10.05 -7.86
C VAL A 114 -1.32 -10.92 -6.83
N VAL A 115 -1.80 -10.98 -5.59
CA VAL A 115 -1.21 -11.84 -4.55
C VAL A 115 -1.34 -13.33 -4.89
N GLU A 116 -2.41 -13.74 -5.57
CA GLU A 116 -2.61 -15.12 -6.03
C GLU A 116 -1.67 -15.53 -7.17
N SER A 117 -1.24 -14.58 -8.01
CA SER A 117 -0.26 -14.82 -9.09
C SER A 117 1.16 -15.14 -8.58
N ARG A 118 1.38 -15.03 -7.27
CA ARG A 118 2.70 -15.16 -6.63
C ARG A 118 3.37 -16.49 -6.96
N LYS A 119 4.60 -16.41 -7.46
CA LYS A 119 5.49 -17.57 -7.64
C LYS A 119 6.93 -17.22 -7.28
N VAL A 120 7.76 -18.26 -7.13
CA VAL A 120 9.21 -18.11 -6.98
C VAL A 120 9.85 -18.29 -8.35
N ASP A 121 10.67 -17.33 -8.77
CA ASP A 121 11.41 -17.43 -10.03
C ASP A 121 12.67 -18.33 -9.89
N LYS A 122 13.47 -18.40 -10.96
CA LYS A 122 14.68 -19.25 -10.98
C LYS A 122 15.78 -18.77 -10.02
N ASP A 123 15.75 -17.49 -9.65
CA ASP A 123 16.73 -16.85 -8.79
C ASP A 123 16.29 -16.87 -7.32
N GLY A 124 15.13 -17.46 -7.02
CA GLY A 124 14.57 -17.55 -5.68
C GLY A 124 13.77 -16.32 -5.25
N ASN A 125 13.52 -15.37 -6.16
CA ASN A 125 12.76 -14.17 -5.87
C ASN A 125 11.26 -14.45 -5.98
N VAL A 126 10.49 -13.79 -5.11
CA VAL A 126 9.03 -13.81 -5.19
C VAL A 126 8.58 -12.80 -6.24
N VAL A 127 7.89 -13.27 -7.28
CA VAL A 127 7.35 -12.43 -8.36
C VAL A 127 5.83 -12.57 -8.44
N THR A 128 5.16 -11.52 -8.91
CA THR A 128 3.71 -11.46 -9.14
C THR A 128 3.44 -10.80 -10.50
N ASP A 129 2.21 -10.92 -10.98
CA ASP A 129 1.68 -10.06 -12.04
C ASP A 129 1.70 -8.58 -11.60
N PRO A 130 1.76 -7.63 -12.55
CA PRO A 130 1.75 -6.21 -12.21
C PRO A 130 0.38 -5.80 -11.66
N LEU A 131 0.36 -4.91 -10.66
CA LEU A 131 -0.89 -4.32 -10.18
C LEU A 131 -1.44 -3.25 -11.13
N VAL A 132 -0.55 -2.54 -11.84
CA VAL A 132 -0.92 -1.62 -12.91
C VAL A 132 -0.16 -2.03 -14.16
N ASP A 133 -0.89 -2.42 -15.20
CA ASP A 133 -0.30 -2.85 -16.45
C ASP A 133 0.50 -1.72 -17.12
N TYR A 134 1.63 -2.09 -17.70
CA TYR A 134 2.40 -1.18 -18.52
C TYR A 134 1.57 -0.69 -19.71
N SER A 135 1.56 0.63 -19.93
CA SER A 135 1.03 1.20 -21.14
C SER A 135 1.88 2.38 -21.61
N SER A 136 2.03 2.54 -22.92
CA SER A 136 2.79 3.65 -23.50
C SER A 136 1.95 4.94 -23.60
N THR A 137 1.25 5.28 -22.51
CA THR A 137 0.25 6.37 -22.44
C THR A 137 0.77 7.54 -21.60
N GLU A 138 0.14 8.72 -21.73
CA GLU A 138 0.50 9.89 -20.91
C GLU A 138 0.12 9.69 -19.44
N GLU A 139 -1.00 9.01 -19.19
CA GLU A 139 -1.44 8.62 -17.85
C GLU A 139 -0.41 7.75 -17.14
N TYR A 140 0.13 6.74 -17.83
CA TYR A 140 1.11 5.84 -17.24
C TYR A 140 2.45 6.52 -16.97
N LYS A 141 2.89 7.41 -17.88
CA LYS A 141 4.06 8.25 -17.62
C LYS A 141 3.85 9.11 -16.38
N SER A 142 2.70 9.79 -16.29
CA SER A 142 2.32 10.60 -15.13
C SER A 142 2.29 9.79 -13.82
N LEU A 143 1.86 8.52 -13.86
CA LEU A 143 1.91 7.60 -12.72
C LEU A 143 3.35 7.32 -12.28
N ILE A 144 4.22 6.95 -13.22
CA ILE A 144 5.62 6.60 -12.90
C ILE A 144 6.38 7.82 -12.38
N ASP A 145 6.20 8.99 -12.98
CA ASP A 145 6.85 10.23 -12.55
C ASP A 145 6.46 10.56 -11.09
N GLN A 146 5.17 10.49 -10.76
CA GLN A 146 4.68 10.72 -9.39
C GLN A 146 5.14 9.68 -8.36
N LEU A 147 5.42 8.46 -8.80
CA LEU A 147 5.83 7.37 -7.90
C LEU A 147 7.33 7.36 -7.64
N PHE A 148 8.16 7.72 -8.62
CA PHE A 148 9.61 7.49 -8.56
C PHE A 148 10.46 8.75 -8.73
N CYS A 149 9.91 9.85 -9.24
CA CYS A 149 10.68 11.07 -9.51
C CYS A 149 10.44 12.20 -8.49
N ASP A 150 9.28 12.23 -7.82
CA ASP A 150 8.91 13.32 -6.89
C ASP A 150 9.63 13.27 -5.51
N ASP A 151 10.34 12.19 -5.17
CA ASP A 151 11.06 12.04 -3.89
C ASP A 151 12.49 12.63 -3.90
N ALA A 152 12.93 13.26 -5.00
CA ALA A 152 14.25 13.90 -5.07
C ALA A 152 14.32 15.27 -4.36
N GLU A 153 13.20 15.85 -3.92
CA GLU A 153 13.14 17.23 -3.39
C GLU A 153 12.31 17.42 -2.10
N ARG A 154 12.16 16.41 -1.23
CA ARG A 154 11.48 16.58 0.08
C ARG A 154 12.24 16.08 1.28
#